data_AF-A0A956TDB2-F1
#
_entry.id   AF-A0A956TDB2-F1
#
_cell.length_a   1.000
_cell.length_b   1.000
_cell.length_c   1.000
_cell.angle_alpha   90.00
_cell.angle_beta   90.00
_cell.angle_gamma   90.00
#
_symmetry.space_group_name_H-M   'P 1'
#
loop_
_entity.id
_entity.type
_entity.pdbx_description
1 polymer ?
#
loop_
_entity_poly.entity_id
_entity_poly.type
_entity_poly.pdbx_seq_one_letter_code
_entity_poly.pdbx_strand_id
1 'polypeptide(L)'
;MLQRLSRPLPDATYCCLTQPDNPEVALHSPPGPGRWLETLFMCWNPAGRKRRPERVGDEELEEWLLGFLLGPHDQDARNQFLAEMYPIGWRLIGLLRRFGVRAQVRRDDQYHRPGAGHYSHERKTIILPRRQLGRDDDYSVVRHEVGHAIEHLITALCNQNQPISEFLWQGFSAQRTGFVSDYAQTDPEEYFAESVEGYFQDEGYRVLRDEDPGMFAFLDALFETSNL
;
A
#
# COMPACT_ATOMS: atom_id res chain seq x y z
N MET A 1 -42.16 -37.69 -12.27
CA MET A 1 -40.74 -37.92 -12.62
C MET A 1 -40.12 -36.53 -12.85
N LEU A 2 -39.29 -36.11 -11.88
CA LEU A 2 -38.36 -34.97 -11.86
C LEU A 2 -38.88 -33.54 -12.10
N GLN A 3 -39.10 -32.85 -10.96
CA GLN A 3 -38.99 -31.41 -10.77
C GLN A 3 -37.58 -30.92 -11.16
N ARG A 4 -37.49 -29.78 -11.86
CA ARG A 4 -36.33 -28.87 -11.79
C ARG A 4 -36.81 -27.54 -11.24
N LEU A 5 -36.34 -27.23 -10.05
CA LEU A 5 -36.53 -25.97 -9.35
C LEU A 5 -35.70 -24.89 -10.06
N SER A 6 -36.39 -23.92 -10.66
CA SER A 6 -35.81 -22.60 -10.94
C SER A 6 -35.67 -21.87 -9.61
N ARG A 7 -34.44 -21.80 -9.07
CA ARG A 7 -34.13 -20.86 -7.99
C ARG A 7 -33.67 -19.55 -8.63
N PRO A 8 -34.27 -18.39 -8.29
CA PRO A 8 -33.65 -17.11 -8.59
C PRO A 8 -32.36 -16.97 -7.77
N LEU A 9 -31.33 -16.38 -8.39
CA LEU A 9 -30.12 -15.94 -7.68
C LEU A 9 -30.55 -14.96 -6.57
N PRO A 10 -30.04 -15.08 -5.34
CA PRO A 10 -30.38 -14.14 -4.28
C PRO A 10 -29.87 -12.75 -4.65
N ASP A 11 -30.74 -11.76 -4.43
CA ASP A 11 -30.44 -10.34 -4.55
C ASP A 11 -29.10 -10.02 -3.88
N ALA A 12 -28.20 -9.40 -4.63
CA ALA A 12 -26.98 -8.81 -4.10
C ALA A 12 -27.39 -7.61 -3.23
N THR A 13 -27.67 -7.87 -1.97
CA THR A 13 -27.86 -6.84 -0.96
C THR A 13 -26.53 -6.11 -0.79
N TYR A 14 -26.36 -5.01 -1.52
CA TYR A 14 -25.26 -4.07 -1.34
C TYR A 14 -25.33 -3.54 0.09
N CYS A 15 -24.46 -4.06 0.96
CA CYS A 15 -24.38 -3.64 2.34
C CYS A 15 -23.88 -2.19 2.40
N CYS A 16 -24.81 -1.26 2.60
CA CYS A 16 -24.52 0.13 2.90
C CYS A 16 -23.99 0.23 4.33
N LEU A 17 -22.68 0.31 4.51
CA LEU A 17 -22.10 0.66 5.81
C LEU A 17 -21.95 2.18 5.89
N THR A 18 -22.93 2.83 6.49
CA THR A 18 -22.82 4.20 6.99
C THR A 18 -22.44 4.17 8.47
N GLN A 19 -21.39 4.93 8.82
CA GLN A 19 -20.95 5.41 10.15
C GLN A 19 -19.68 4.78 10.75
N PRO A 20 -18.89 5.58 11.51
CA PRO A 20 -17.49 5.29 11.86
C PRO A 20 -17.30 4.34 13.06
N ASP A 21 -18.37 3.91 13.73
CA ASP A 21 -18.27 3.37 15.09
C ASP A 21 -18.66 1.88 15.22
N ASN A 22 -18.54 1.06 14.17
CA ASN A 22 -18.86 -0.37 14.28
C ASN A 22 -17.61 -1.27 14.07
N PRO A 23 -17.01 -1.82 15.16
CA PRO A 23 -15.77 -2.60 15.10
C PRO A 23 -15.94 -4.06 14.65
N GLU A 24 -17.16 -4.51 14.32
CA GLU A 24 -17.44 -5.92 13.97
C GLU A 24 -17.86 -6.11 12.50
N VAL A 25 -16.97 -5.78 11.56
CA VAL A 25 -17.13 -6.24 10.17
C VAL A 25 -16.03 -7.24 9.84
N ALA A 26 -16.32 -8.52 10.11
CA ALA A 26 -15.51 -9.62 9.62
C ALA A 26 -15.64 -9.67 8.08
N LEU A 27 -14.59 -9.22 7.39
CA LEU A 27 -14.44 -9.38 5.93
C LEU A 27 -14.24 -10.86 5.63
N HIS A 28 -15.27 -11.50 5.04
CA HIS A 28 -15.12 -12.85 4.51
C HIS A 28 -14.31 -12.80 3.22
N SER A 29 -13.06 -13.27 3.28
CA SER A 29 -12.12 -13.28 2.15
C SER A 29 -12.63 -14.17 1.01
N PRO A 30 -12.77 -13.65 -0.22
CA PRO A 30 -13.06 -14.48 -1.39
C PRO A 30 -11.83 -15.31 -1.80
N PRO A 31 -12.00 -16.45 -2.50
CA PRO A 31 -10.88 -17.25 -2.95
C PRO A 31 -10.14 -16.59 -4.12
N GLY A 32 -8.84 -16.32 -3.91
CA GLY A 32 -7.88 -15.90 -4.95
C GLY A 32 -7.33 -14.46 -4.80
N PRO A 33 -6.04 -14.23 -5.10
CA PRO A 33 -5.37 -12.93 -4.88
C PRO A 33 -5.95 -11.78 -5.73
N GLY A 34 -6.40 -12.05 -6.97
CA GLY A 34 -7.01 -11.02 -7.83
C GLY A 34 -8.32 -10.44 -7.29
N ARG A 35 -9.11 -11.25 -6.54
CA ARG A 35 -10.36 -10.77 -5.93
C ARG A 35 -10.14 -9.98 -4.64
N TRP A 36 -8.96 -10.09 -4.03
CA TRP A 36 -8.63 -9.34 -2.82
C TRP A 36 -8.39 -7.87 -3.14
N LEU A 37 -7.61 -7.56 -4.18
CA LEU A 37 -7.41 -6.19 -4.65
C LEU A 37 -8.72 -5.59 -5.16
N GLU A 38 -9.50 -6.34 -5.95
CA GLU A 38 -10.84 -5.89 -6.36
C GLU A 38 -11.73 -5.59 -5.16
N THR A 39 -11.73 -6.41 -4.11
CA THR A 39 -12.55 -6.19 -2.91
C THR A 39 -12.01 -5.02 -2.06
N LEU A 40 -10.69 -4.89 -1.91
CA LEU A 40 -10.02 -3.76 -1.28
C LEU A 40 -10.38 -2.43 -1.94
N PHE A 41 -10.37 -2.36 -3.26
CA PHE A 41 -10.57 -1.12 -4.01
C PHE A 41 -12.04 -0.86 -4.41
N MET A 42 -12.85 -1.89 -4.66
CA MET A 42 -14.27 -1.73 -5.04
C MET A 42 -15.18 -1.51 -3.83
N CYS A 43 -14.84 -2.05 -2.66
CA CYS A 43 -15.62 -1.82 -1.45
C CYS A 43 -15.24 -0.51 -0.74
N TRP A 44 -14.10 0.09 -1.08
CA TRP A 44 -13.59 1.27 -0.38
C TRP A 44 -13.40 2.46 -1.32
N ASN A 45 -14.37 3.38 -1.27
CA ASN A 45 -14.20 4.70 -1.83
C ASN A 45 -13.51 5.61 -0.80
N PRO A 46 -12.24 6.02 -0.98
CA PRO A 46 -11.50 6.85 -0.03
C PRO A 46 -12.06 8.28 0.12
N ALA A 47 -13.04 8.69 -0.70
CA ALA A 47 -13.75 9.96 -0.53
C ALA A 47 -15.13 9.81 0.14
N GLY A 48 -15.59 8.58 0.45
CA GLY A 48 -16.88 8.36 1.13
C GLY A 48 -18.07 8.63 0.21
N ARG A 49 -17.83 8.75 -1.09
CA ARG A 49 -18.84 9.05 -2.10
C ARG A 49 -19.62 7.76 -2.39
N LYS A 50 -20.96 7.84 -2.33
CA LYS A 50 -21.87 6.68 -2.36
C LYS A 50 -21.98 5.94 -3.71
N ARG A 51 -21.33 6.39 -4.79
CA ARG A 51 -21.19 5.64 -6.07
C ARG A 51 -20.38 6.47 -7.08
N ARG A 52 -19.47 5.78 -7.80
CA ARG A 52 -18.78 6.11 -9.07
C ARG A 52 -17.50 6.97 -9.06
N PRO A 53 -16.60 6.74 -10.04
CA PRO A 53 -15.17 6.50 -9.86
C PRO A 53 -14.33 7.66 -10.40
N GLU A 54 -14.72 8.89 -10.08
CA GLU A 54 -13.94 10.03 -10.56
C GLU A 54 -12.68 10.13 -9.72
N ARG A 55 -11.53 9.91 -10.37
CA ARG A 55 -10.21 10.22 -9.84
C ARG A 55 -10.28 11.57 -9.14
N VAL A 56 -9.73 11.64 -7.93
CA VAL A 56 -9.62 12.91 -7.21
C VAL A 56 -8.76 13.88 -8.03
N GLY A 57 -9.13 15.16 -8.04
CA GLY A 57 -8.35 16.17 -8.72
C GLY A 57 -6.95 16.30 -8.11
N ASP A 58 -5.99 16.82 -8.87
CA ASP A 58 -4.59 16.90 -8.42
C ASP A 58 -4.45 17.78 -7.16
N GLU A 59 -5.26 18.83 -7.02
CA GLU A 59 -5.32 19.66 -5.80
C GLU A 59 -5.82 18.89 -4.57
N GLU A 60 -6.86 18.06 -4.73
CA GLU A 60 -7.41 17.21 -3.65
C GLU A 60 -6.38 16.14 -3.26
N LEU A 61 -5.68 15.54 -4.23
CA LEU A 61 -4.62 14.57 -3.99
C LEU A 61 -3.42 15.21 -3.26
N GLU A 62 -3.02 16.41 -3.66
CA GLU A 62 -1.96 17.16 -2.97
C GLU A 62 -2.36 17.46 -1.52
N GLU A 63 -3.59 17.91 -1.27
CA GLU A 63 -4.10 18.13 0.09
C GLU A 63 -4.03 16.83 0.91
N TRP A 64 -4.41 15.71 0.32
CA TRP A 64 -4.36 14.41 1.00
C TRP A 64 -2.93 14.03 1.36
N LEU A 65 -1.99 14.16 0.42
CA LEU A 65 -0.58 13.85 0.62
C LEU A 65 0.08 14.77 1.66
N LEU A 66 -0.20 16.07 1.61
CA LEU A 66 0.27 17.03 2.63
C LEU A 66 -0.30 16.69 4.00
N GLY A 67 -1.52 16.14 4.06
CA GLY A 67 -2.13 15.64 5.28
C GLY A 67 -1.43 14.42 5.91
N PHE A 68 -0.48 13.77 5.22
CA PHE A 68 0.39 12.77 5.84
C PHE A 68 1.44 13.42 6.72
N LEU A 69 1.99 14.56 6.31
CA LEU A 69 3.14 15.19 6.96
C LEU A 69 2.77 15.79 8.32
N LEU A 70 3.46 15.36 9.37
CA LEU A 70 3.31 15.85 10.74
C LEU A 70 4.31 16.96 11.03
N GLY A 71 3.81 18.03 11.67
CA GLY A 71 4.64 19.13 12.15
C GLY A 71 5.15 20.04 11.01
N PRO A 72 6.01 21.01 11.36
CA PRO A 72 6.55 21.95 10.38
C PRO A 72 7.57 21.28 9.46
N HIS A 73 7.55 21.66 8.18
CA HIS A 73 8.46 21.20 7.15
C HIS A 73 8.68 22.33 6.14
N ASP A 74 9.90 22.40 5.57
CA ASP A 74 10.21 23.36 4.51
C ASP A 74 9.56 22.98 3.18
N GLN A 75 9.48 23.93 2.26
CA GLN A 75 8.82 23.72 0.96
C GLN A 75 9.53 22.63 0.13
N ASP A 76 10.84 22.49 0.24
CA ASP A 76 11.60 21.50 -0.51
C ASP A 76 11.29 20.09 -0.01
N ALA A 77 11.22 19.88 1.30
CA ALA A 77 10.84 18.61 1.91
C ALA A 77 9.42 18.20 1.50
N ARG A 78 8.49 19.16 1.44
CA ARG A 78 7.13 18.91 0.93
C ARG A 78 7.18 18.43 -0.52
N ASN A 79 7.83 19.19 -1.39
CA ASN A 79 7.88 18.89 -2.82
C ASN A 79 8.52 17.51 -3.09
N GLN A 80 9.61 17.18 -2.38
CA GLN A 80 10.27 15.89 -2.50
C GLN A 80 9.39 14.74 -2.01
N PHE A 81 8.76 14.89 -0.84
CA PHE A 81 7.83 13.88 -0.32
C PHE A 81 6.63 13.67 -1.27
N LEU A 82 6.07 14.76 -1.81
CA LEU A 82 5.00 14.68 -2.81
C LEU A 82 5.45 13.92 -4.06
N ALA A 83 6.63 14.23 -4.60
CA ALA A 83 7.18 13.57 -5.78
C ALA A 83 7.37 12.05 -5.59
N GLU A 84 7.81 11.64 -4.40
CA GLU A 84 8.01 10.21 -4.09
C GLU A 84 6.69 9.46 -3.91
N MET A 85 5.68 10.12 -3.32
CA MET A 85 4.38 9.52 -3.02
C MET A 85 3.41 9.50 -4.20
N TYR A 86 3.48 10.48 -5.10
CA TYR A 86 2.51 10.65 -6.20
C TYR A 86 2.31 9.37 -7.05
N PRO A 87 3.37 8.62 -7.42
CA PRO A 87 3.24 7.39 -8.21
C PRO A 87 2.47 6.24 -7.54
N ILE A 88 2.34 6.25 -6.20
CA ILE A 88 1.65 5.19 -5.43
C ILE A 88 0.16 5.08 -5.81
N GLY A 89 -0.42 6.17 -6.32
CA GLY A 89 -1.77 6.23 -6.82
C GLY A 89 -2.81 6.66 -5.78
N TRP A 90 -3.78 7.43 -6.26
CA TRP A 90 -4.69 8.21 -5.42
C TRP A 90 -5.57 7.36 -4.50
N ARG A 91 -5.98 6.16 -4.94
CA ARG A 91 -6.83 5.29 -4.11
C ARG A 91 -6.06 4.78 -2.90
N LEU A 92 -4.82 4.33 -3.12
CA LEU A 92 -3.98 3.78 -2.08
C LEU A 92 -3.53 4.86 -1.10
N ILE A 93 -3.20 6.06 -1.59
CA ILE A 93 -2.97 7.25 -0.76
C ILE A 93 -4.19 7.55 0.12
N GLY A 94 -5.38 7.57 -0.47
CA GLY A 94 -6.63 7.80 0.27
C GLY A 94 -6.91 6.71 1.31
N LEU A 95 -6.59 5.45 1.00
CA LEU A 95 -6.68 4.31 1.90
C LEU A 95 -5.75 4.46 3.11
N LEU A 96 -4.47 4.68 2.86
CA LEU A 96 -3.44 4.88 3.88
C LEU A 96 -3.80 6.07 4.80
N ARG A 97 -4.26 7.19 4.23
CA ARG A 97 -4.66 8.38 5.00
C ARG A 97 -5.76 8.07 6.00
N ARG A 98 -6.81 7.37 5.54
CA ARG A 98 -7.95 6.96 6.37
C ARG A 98 -7.61 5.88 7.37
N PHE A 99 -6.70 4.98 7.01
CA PHE A 99 -6.14 3.99 7.93
C PHE A 99 -5.35 4.66 9.06
N GLY A 100 -5.02 5.94 8.92
CA GLY A 100 -4.37 6.76 9.93
C GLY A 100 -2.87 6.90 9.72
N VAL A 101 -2.36 6.50 8.55
CA VAL A 101 -0.93 6.60 8.24
C VAL A 101 -0.51 8.07 8.17
N ARG A 102 0.63 8.38 8.79
CA ARG A 102 1.26 9.70 8.79
C ARG A 102 2.76 9.58 8.53
N ALA A 103 3.40 10.69 8.21
CA ALA A 103 4.83 10.80 7.98
C ALA A 103 5.42 11.93 8.83
N GLN A 104 6.55 11.67 9.49
CA GLN A 104 7.30 12.64 10.26
C GLN A 104 8.70 12.78 9.67
N VAL A 105 8.94 13.91 9.02
CA VAL A 105 10.27 14.29 8.52
C VAL A 105 11.00 14.97 9.68
N ARG A 106 12.15 14.41 10.06
CA ARG A 106 12.98 14.91 11.16
C ARG A 106 14.24 15.54 10.61
N ARG A 107 14.73 16.56 11.33
CA ARG A 107 16.09 17.02 11.11
C ARG A 107 17.06 15.88 11.44
N ASP A 108 18.17 15.86 10.73
CA ASP A 108 19.17 14.80 10.83
C ASP A 108 19.75 14.62 12.25
N ASP A 109 19.87 15.72 12.99
CA ASP A 109 20.31 15.75 14.40
C ASP A 109 19.27 15.21 15.38
N GLN A 110 18.01 15.00 14.94
CA GLN A 110 16.89 14.51 15.73
C GLN A 110 16.47 13.08 15.35
N TYR A 111 17.21 12.46 14.43
CA TYR A 111 17.01 11.09 13.99
C TYR A 111 18.11 10.20 14.59
N HIS A 112 17.75 9.42 15.61
CA HIS A 112 18.69 8.59 16.37
C HIS A 112 18.50 7.09 16.18
N ARG A 113 17.68 6.68 15.20
CA ARG A 113 17.47 5.27 14.93
C ARG A 113 18.56 4.73 13.99
N PRO A 114 18.96 3.46 14.15
CA PRO A 114 19.67 2.76 13.09
C PRO A 114 18.75 2.65 11.86
N GLY A 115 19.31 2.77 10.66
CA GLY A 115 18.56 2.69 9.39
C GLY A 115 18.30 4.05 8.73
N ALA A 116 17.92 4.00 7.46
CA ALA A 116 17.65 5.19 6.66
C ALA A 116 16.25 5.76 6.92
N GLY A 117 15.27 4.92 7.26
CA GLY A 117 13.92 5.31 7.67
C GLY A 117 13.38 4.35 8.74
N HIS A 118 12.13 4.57 9.16
CA HIS A 118 11.40 3.59 9.95
C HIS A 118 9.87 3.82 9.92
N TYR A 119 9.12 2.76 9.63
CA TYR A 119 7.68 2.70 9.84
C TYR A 119 7.32 2.09 11.19
N SER A 120 6.59 2.86 12.01
CA SER A 120 6.07 2.38 13.29
C SER A 120 4.65 1.85 13.12
N HIS A 121 4.46 0.53 13.26
CA HIS A 121 3.14 -0.11 13.21
C HIS A 121 2.19 0.46 14.27
N GLU A 122 2.64 0.52 15.53
CA GLU A 122 1.84 1.01 16.67
C GLU A 122 1.26 2.42 16.41
N ARG A 123 2.08 3.31 15.84
CA ARG A 123 1.71 4.71 15.62
C ARG A 123 1.22 5.00 14.21
N LYS A 124 1.27 4.01 13.31
CA LYS A 124 1.06 4.17 11.86
C LYS A 124 1.83 5.37 11.31
N THR A 125 3.09 5.52 11.72
CA THR A 125 3.90 6.69 11.39
C THR A 125 5.18 6.28 10.70
N ILE A 126 5.37 6.79 9.49
CA ILE A 126 6.63 6.78 8.76
C ILE A 126 7.54 7.86 9.36
N ILE A 127 8.77 7.52 9.70
CA ILE A 127 9.74 8.45 10.30
C ILE A 127 10.96 8.49 9.39
N LEU A 128 11.28 9.67 8.87
CA LEU A 128 12.34 9.86 7.88
C LEU A 128 13.27 10.98 8.34
N PRO A 129 14.61 10.83 8.24
CA PRO A 129 15.52 11.96 8.32
C PRO A 129 15.45 12.79 7.02
N ARG A 130 15.59 14.11 7.13
CA ARG A 130 15.47 15.06 6.02
C ARG A 130 16.40 14.73 4.86
N ARG A 131 17.61 14.23 5.13
CA ARG A 131 18.59 13.82 4.10
C ARG A 131 18.13 12.68 3.18
N GLN A 132 17.06 11.96 3.54
CA GLN A 132 16.56 10.83 2.74
C GLN A 132 15.45 11.22 1.77
N LEU A 133 15.00 12.47 1.78
CA LEU A 133 14.01 12.96 0.84
C LEU A 133 14.65 13.45 -0.44
N GLY A 134 14.09 13.04 -1.58
CA GLY A 134 14.48 13.49 -2.91
C GLY A 134 15.94 13.20 -3.23
N ARG A 135 16.41 11.99 -2.86
CA ARG A 135 17.72 11.53 -3.31
C ARG A 135 17.65 11.21 -4.80
N ASP A 136 18.72 11.56 -5.52
CA ASP A 136 18.83 11.38 -6.96
C ASP A 136 19.32 9.97 -7.36
N ASP A 137 19.61 9.08 -6.40
CA ASP A 137 20.30 7.81 -6.66
C ASP A 137 19.37 6.63 -6.94
N ASP A 138 18.21 6.86 -7.56
CA ASP A 138 17.10 5.92 -7.78
C ASP A 138 16.53 5.27 -6.50
N TYR A 139 17.21 5.32 -5.36
CA TYR A 139 16.73 4.84 -4.06
C TYR A 139 15.76 5.80 -3.38
N SER A 140 14.61 5.27 -2.92
CA SER A 140 13.55 6.00 -2.23
C SER A 140 13.18 5.33 -0.92
N VAL A 141 13.79 5.82 0.15
CA VAL A 141 13.45 5.43 1.53
C VAL A 141 11.98 5.72 1.83
N VAL A 142 11.39 6.77 1.24
CA VAL A 142 9.96 7.04 1.43
C VAL A 142 9.13 5.88 0.92
N ARG A 143 9.38 5.39 -0.30
CA ARG A 143 8.61 4.30 -0.90
C ARG A 143 8.81 2.99 -0.15
N HIS A 144 10.03 2.71 0.31
CA HIS A 144 10.31 1.59 1.18
C HIS A 144 9.43 1.62 2.44
N GLU A 145 9.46 2.72 3.21
CA GLU A 145 8.66 2.83 4.44
C GLU A 145 7.15 2.86 4.19
N VAL A 146 6.74 3.36 3.02
CA VAL A 146 5.35 3.26 2.54
C VAL A 146 4.98 1.82 2.22
N GLY A 147 5.92 1.00 1.76
CA GLY A 147 5.75 -0.44 1.57
C GLY A 147 5.30 -1.12 2.86
N HIS A 148 5.99 -0.89 3.98
CA HIS A 148 5.54 -1.38 5.29
C HIS A 148 4.15 -0.84 5.69
N ALA A 149 3.85 0.42 5.36
CA ALA A 149 2.54 0.99 5.64
C ALA A 149 1.41 0.33 4.81
N ILE A 150 1.69 0.02 3.54
CA ILE A 150 0.79 -0.72 2.64
C ILE A 150 0.58 -2.14 3.14
N GLU A 151 1.65 -2.83 3.56
CA GLU A 151 1.57 -4.16 4.14
C GLU A 151 0.66 -4.18 5.38
N HIS A 152 0.87 -3.23 6.29
CA HIS A 152 0.06 -3.09 7.51
C HIS A 152 -1.42 -2.82 7.16
N LEU A 153 -1.68 -1.95 6.18
CA LEU A 153 -3.03 -1.68 5.68
C LEU A 153 -3.70 -2.95 5.13
N ILE A 154 -3.04 -3.66 4.21
CA ILE A 154 -3.60 -4.85 3.56
C ILE A 154 -3.83 -5.96 4.57
N THR A 155 -2.86 -6.21 5.47
CA THR A 155 -2.98 -7.21 6.53
C THR A 155 -4.18 -6.92 7.42
N ALA A 156 -4.35 -5.66 7.84
CA ALA A 156 -5.50 -5.24 8.65
C ALA A 156 -6.83 -5.41 7.92
N LEU A 157 -6.88 -5.11 6.61
CA LEU A 157 -8.10 -5.24 5.81
C LEU A 157 -8.46 -6.71 5.51
N CYS A 158 -7.48 -7.59 5.37
CA CYS A 158 -7.74 -9.00 5.10
C CYS A 158 -8.13 -9.80 6.37
N ASN A 159 -8.11 -9.17 7.56
CA ASN A 159 -8.35 -9.81 8.86
C ASN A 159 -7.59 -11.13 9.02
N GLN A 160 -6.34 -11.16 8.55
CA GLN A 160 -5.50 -12.35 8.63
C GLN A 160 -4.71 -12.32 9.93
N ASN A 161 -4.58 -13.49 10.56
CA ASN A 161 -3.67 -13.69 11.70
C ASN A 161 -2.19 -13.70 11.28
N GLN A 162 -1.89 -13.47 10.00
CA GLN A 162 -0.58 -13.53 9.40
C GLN A 162 -0.36 -12.31 8.48
N PRO A 163 0.81 -11.66 8.52
CA PRO A 163 1.16 -10.59 7.59
C PRO A 163 1.09 -11.02 6.14
N ILE A 164 0.62 -10.13 5.25
CA ILE A 164 0.53 -10.41 3.81
C ILE A 164 1.91 -10.70 3.21
N SER A 165 2.96 -10.06 3.72
CA SER A 165 4.34 -10.27 3.30
C SER A 165 4.80 -11.72 3.43
N GLU A 166 4.49 -12.37 4.57
CA GLU A 166 4.81 -13.79 4.79
C GLU A 166 4.09 -14.70 3.79
N PHE A 167 2.81 -14.39 3.51
CA PHE A 167 2.02 -15.14 2.53
C PHE A 167 2.62 -15.02 1.12
N LEU A 168 3.01 -13.81 0.71
CA LEU A 168 3.63 -13.57 -0.61
C LEU A 168 5.02 -14.20 -0.68
N TRP A 169 5.84 -14.05 0.36
CA TRP A 169 7.17 -14.64 0.45
C TRP A 169 7.13 -16.15 0.19
N GLN A 170 6.24 -16.86 0.89
CA GLN A 170 6.07 -18.31 0.75
C GLN A 170 5.38 -18.67 -0.56
N GLY A 171 4.29 -17.96 -0.91
CA GLY A 171 3.48 -18.24 -2.09
C GLY A 171 4.21 -18.06 -3.42
N PHE A 172 5.19 -17.15 -3.47
CA PHE A 172 5.98 -16.90 -4.67
C PHE A 172 7.33 -17.63 -4.69
N SER A 173 7.68 -18.34 -3.62
CA SER A 173 9.00 -19.02 -3.48
C SER A 173 9.36 -19.96 -4.63
N ALA A 174 8.40 -20.69 -5.20
CA ALA A 174 8.65 -21.62 -6.31
C ALA A 174 8.86 -20.93 -7.66
N GLN A 175 8.45 -19.66 -7.78
CA GLN A 175 8.54 -18.85 -9.00
C GLN A 175 9.70 -17.85 -8.93
N ARG A 176 10.09 -17.46 -7.71
CA ARG A 176 11.16 -16.52 -7.42
C ARG A 176 12.53 -17.17 -7.63
N THR A 177 13.35 -16.53 -8.45
CA THR A 177 14.73 -16.94 -8.79
C THR A 177 15.78 -15.95 -8.33
N GLY A 178 15.36 -14.73 -7.94
CA GLY A 178 16.20 -13.68 -7.37
C GLY A 178 15.39 -12.70 -6.53
N PHE A 179 16.06 -11.69 -5.99
CA PHE A 179 15.46 -10.65 -5.15
C PHE A 179 15.92 -9.28 -5.65
N VAL A 180 15.09 -8.26 -5.47
CA VAL A 180 15.39 -6.87 -5.87
C VAL A 180 16.63 -6.28 -5.20
N SER A 181 16.98 -6.79 -4.02
CA SER A 181 18.17 -6.39 -3.27
C SER A 181 18.61 -7.52 -2.32
N ASP A 182 19.81 -7.38 -1.76
CA ASP A 182 20.26 -8.25 -0.67
C ASP A 182 19.42 -8.04 0.60
N TYR A 183 18.92 -6.83 0.84
CA TYR A 183 18.13 -6.53 2.03
C TYR A 183 16.75 -7.19 1.97
N ALA A 184 16.15 -7.26 0.78
CA ALA A 184 14.90 -8.00 0.52
C ALA A 184 14.99 -9.50 0.83
N GLN A 185 16.19 -10.07 1.01
CA GLN A 185 16.38 -11.47 1.38
C GLN A 185 16.34 -11.69 2.91
N THR A 186 16.33 -10.63 3.70
CA THR A 186 16.50 -10.70 5.15
C THR A 186 15.28 -11.34 5.81
N ASP A 187 14.09 -10.84 5.49
CA ASP A 187 12.82 -11.32 6.02
C ASP A 187 11.64 -10.91 5.12
N PRO A 188 10.42 -11.45 5.38
CA PRO A 188 9.25 -11.13 4.57
C PRO A 188 8.83 -9.66 4.55
N GLU A 189 8.95 -8.94 5.67
CA GLU A 189 8.53 -7.53 5.75
C GLU A 189 9.41 -6.69 4.82
N GLU A 190 10.72 -6.90 4.89
CA GLU A 190 11.70 -6.22 4.03
C GLU A 190 11.58 -6.64 2.56
N TYR A 191 11.27 -7.92 2.29
CA TYR A 191 10.96 -8.35 0.93
C TYR A 191 9.82 -7.56 0.30
N PHE A 192 8.75 -7.31 1.07
CA PHE A 192 7.63 -6.54 0.56
C PHE A 192 8.00 -5.06 0.37
N ALA A 193 8.63 -4.44 1.38
CA ALA A 193 9.01 -3.04 1.34
C ALA A 193 10.01 -2.70 0.23
N GLU A 194 11.08 -3.50 0.11
CA GLU A 194 12.08 -3.37 -0.95
C GLU A 194 11.46 -3.62 -2.33
N SER A 195 10.52 -4.55 -2.46
CA SER A 195 9.83 -4.79 -3.73
C SER A 195 8.93 -3.62 -4.12
N VAL A 196 8.26 -2.98 -3.16
CA VAL A 196 7.48 -1.75 -3.40
C VAL A 196 8.39 -0.63 -3.88
N GLU A 197 9.54 -0.42 -3.25
CA GLU A 197 10.53 0.56 -3.71
C GLU A 197 11.03 0.23 -5.11
N GLY A 198 11.50 -1.02 -5.31
CA GLY A 198 12.07 -1.50 -6.55
C GLY A 198 11.12 -1.42 -7.74
N TYR A 199 9.81 -1.54 -7.53
CA TYR A 199 8.82 -1.38 -8.59
C TYR A 199 8.86 0.02 -9.24
N PHE A 200 9.29 1.06 -8.52
CA PHE A 200 9.40 2.42 -9.06
C PHE A 200 10.82 2.78 -9.53
N GLN A 201 11.71 1.79 -9.63
CA GLN A 201 13.09 1.93 -10.09
C GLN A 201 13.29 1.12 -11.36
N ASP A 202 14.03 1.65 -12.34
CA ASP A 202 14.21 0.97 -13.62
C ASP A 202 14.82 -0.44 -13.47
N GLU A 203 15.88 -0.56 -12.67
CA GLU A 203 16.54 -1.85 -12.43
C GLU A 203 15.72 -2.76 -11.52
N GLY A 204 15.15 -2.21 -10.42
CA GLY A 204 14.29 -2.97 -9.51
C GLY A 204 13.06 -3.55 -10.23
N TYR A 205 12.42 -2.76 -11.11
CA TYR A 205 11.28 -3.17 -11.91
C TYR A 205 11.67 -4.33 -12.85
N ARG A 206 12.86 -4.26 -13.47
CA ARG A 206 13.37 -5.31 -14.34
C ARG A 206 13.64 -6.60 -13.56
N VAL A 207 14.27 -6.51 -12.39
CA VAL A 207 14.55 -7.67 -11.52
C VAL A 207 13.24 -8.30 -11.03
N LEU A 208 12.25 -7.50 -10.59
CA LEU A 208 10.93 -8.01 -10.22
C LEU A 208 10.30 -8.78 -11.38
N ARG A 209 10.25 -8.18 -12.57
CA ARG A 209 9.60 -8.78 -13.73
C ARG A 209 10.27 -10.11 -14.15
N ASP A 210 11.59 -10.14 -14.16
CA ASP A 210 12.35 -11.25 -14.73
C ASP A 210 12.70 -12.34 -13.69
N GLU A 211 12.93 -11.97 -12.44
CA GLU A 211 13.44 -12.86 -11.38
C GLU A 211 12.41 -13.15 -10.27
N ASP A 212 11.41 -12.28 -10.07
CA ASP A 212 10.30 -12.52 -9.12
C ASP A 212 8.91 -12.17 -9.72
N PRO A 213 8.49 -12.92 -10.75
CA PRO A 213 7.29 -12.59 -11.52
C PRO A 213 6.00 -12.64 -10.69
N GLY A 214 6.00 -13.37 -9.57
CA GLY A 214 4.86 -13.43 -8.65
C GLY A 214 4.66 -12.10 -7.91
N MET A 215 5.73 -11.56 -7.34
CA MET A 215 5.69 -10.24 -6.70
C MET A 215 5.42 -9.13 -7.71
N PHE A 216 6.06 -9.19 -8.89
CA PHE A 216 5.81 -8.24 -9.97
C PHE A 216 4.32 -8.16 -10.31
N ALA A 217 3.68 -9.30 -10.61
CA ALA A 217 2.26 -9.34 -10.96
C ALA A 217 1.35 -8.81 -9.84
N PHE A 218 1.72 -9.05 -8.57
CA PHE A 218 1.00 -8.51 -7.43
C PHE A 218 1.10 -6.98 -7.35
N LEU A 219 2.31 -6.42 -7.45
CA LEU A 219 2.54 -4.98 -7.37
C LEU A 219 1.96 -4.24 -8.57
N ASP A 220 2.07 -4.83 -9.77
CA ASP A 220 1.49 -4.29 -10.99
C ASP A 220 -0.03 -4.15 -10.85
N ALA A 221 -0.72 -5.22 -10.42
CA ALA A 221 -2.15 -5.16 -10.14
C ALA A 221 -2.50 -4.15 -9.02
N LEU A 222 -1.69 -4.05 -7.96
CA LEU A 222 -1.90 -3.12 -6.85
C LEU A 222 -1.83 -1.66 -7.33
N PHE A 223 -0.79 -1.30 -8.07
CA PHE A 223 -0.54 0.08 -8.49
C PHE A 223 -1.32 0.50 -9.74
N GLU A 224 -1.65 -0.44 -10.64
CA GLU A 224 -2.64 -0.16 -11.69
C GLU A 224 -4.00 0.15 -11.06
N THR A 225 -4.46 -0.70 -10.15
CA THR A 225 -5.78 -0.51 -9.51
C THR A 225 -5.83 0.75 -8.65
N SER A 226 -4.71 1.16 -8.06
CA SER A 226 -4.64 2.39 -7.26
C SER A 226 -4.78 3.67 -8.11
N ASN A 227 -4.55 3.58 -9.42
CA ASN A 227 -4.56 4.68 -10.39
C ASN A 227 -5.78 4.70 -11.32
N LEU A 228 -6.52 3.59 -11.43
CA LEU A 228 -7.82 3.53 -12.11
C LEU A 228 -8.85 4.51 -11.49
#